data_AF-A0A5N7ZIJ5-F1
#
_entry.id   AF-A0A5N7ZIJ5-F1
#
_cell.length_a   1.000
_cell.length_b   1.000
_cell.length_c   1.000
_cell.angle_alpha   90.00
_cell.angle_beta   90.00
_cell.angle_gamma   90.00
#
_symmetry.space_group_name_H-M   'P 1'
#
loop_
_entity.id
_entity.type
_entity.pdbx_description
1 polymer ?
#
loop_
_entity_poly.entity_id
_entity_poly.type
_entity_poly.pdbx_seq_one_letter_code
_entity_poly.pdbx_strand_id
1 'polypeptide(L)'
;MVILKDNLDVNATWEGSYIQTTTTNVDGASNKTINYLGTILEKDATVLVNNVTYTHVIKVKLNYEILNPNNTVGLREEEYWFAKNIGPIYTKMKYSNDSTVYEDVLTSYTLN
;
A
#
# COMPACT_ATOMS: atom_id res chain seq x y z
N MET A 1 -7.05 1.42 -8.90
CA MET A 1 -5.92 0.69 -8.29
C MET A 1 -6.46 -0.48 -7.49
N VAL A 2 -5.78 -1.62 -7.49
CA VAL A 2 -6.10 -2.78 -6.63
C VAL A 2 -4.87 -3.10 -5.77
N ILE A 3 -5.02 -2.96 -4.44
CA ILE A 3 -3.95 -3.19 -3.45
C ILE A 3 -3.92 -4.63 -2.96
N LEU A 4 -5.07 -5.31 -2.87
CA LEU A 4 -5.15 -6.69 -2.39
C LEU A 4 -5.73 -7.59 -3.48
N LYS A 5 -5.00 -8.67 -3.79
CA LYS A 5 -5.48 -9.80 -4.59
C LYS A 5 -5.34 -11.08 -3.77
N ASP A 6 -6.29 -11.29 -2.87
CA ASP A 6 -6.30 -12.41 -1.91
C ASP A 6 -6.46 -13.79 -2.57
N ASN A 7 -6.90 -13.83 -3.83
CA ASN A 7 -6.99 -15.02 -4.66
C ASN A 7 -5.61 -15.53 -5.14
N LEU A 8 -4.54 -14.75 -4.97
CA LEU A 8 -3.19 -15.13 -5.39
C LEU A 8 -2.43 -15.85 -4.27
N ASP A 9 -1.48 -16.71 -4.66
CA ASP A 9 -0.58 -17.40 -3.74
C ASP A 9 0.55 -16.50 -3.22
N VAL A 10 1.24 -16.93 -2.17
CA VAL A 10 2.44 -16.23 -1.67
C VAL A 10 3.51 -16.15 -2.78
N ASN A 11 4.20 -15.02 -2.86
CA ASN A 11 5.14 -14.62 -3.91
C ASN A 11 4.53 -14.35 -5.29
N ALA A 12 3.25 -14.62 -5.51
CA ALA A 12 2.60 -14.23 -6.76
C ALA A 12 2.52 -12.71 -6.87
N THR A 13 2.62 -12.22 -8.11
CA THR A 13 2.67 -10.80 -8.41
C THR A 13 1.54 -10.34 -9.33
N TRP A 14 1.26 -9.05 -9.31
CA TRP A 14 0.41 -8.40 -10.30
C TRP A 14 0.83 -6.97 -10.56
N GLU A 15 0.60 -6.51 -11.77
CA GLU A 15 0.91 -5.14 -12.17
C GLU A 15 -0.36 -4.33 -12.42
N GLY A 16 -0.22 -3.01 -12.38
CA GLY A 16 -1.26 -2.08 -12.80
C GLY A 16 -0.71 -0.68 -13.04
N SER A 17 -1.52 0.13 -13.70
CA SER A 17 -1.22 1.54 -13.95
C SER A 17 -2.47 2.38 -13.76
N TYR A 18 -2.31 3.60 -13.25
CA TYR A 18 -3.38 4.59 -13.16
C TYR A 18 -2.82 6.01 -13.21
N ILE A 19 -3.69 6.97 -13.56
CA ILE A 19 -3.39 8.39 -13.46
C ILE A 19 -3.99 8.92 -12.17
N GLN A 20 -3.16 9.51 -11.30
CA GLN A 20 -3.61 10.27 -10.16
C GLN A 20 -3.71 11.75 -10.54
N THR A 21 -4.91 12.30 -10.44
CA THR A 21 -5.16 13.73 -10.61
C THR A 21 -5.35 14.39 -9.25
N THR A 22 -4.52 15.36 -8.91
CA THR A 22 -4.65 16.20 -7.72
C THR A 22 -5.05 17.61 -8.15
N THR A 23 -6.17 18.12 -7.62
CA THR A 23 -6.64 19.49 -7.91
C THR A 23 -6.48 20.36 -6.67
N THR A 24 -5.82 21.50 -6.79
CA THR A 24 -5.72 22.52 -5.74
C THR A 24 -6.35 23.83 -6.21
N ASN A 25 -6.75 24.67 -5.25
CA ASN A 25 -7.34 25.98 -5.55
C ASN A 25 -6.34 26.98 -6.16
N VAL A 26 -5.04 26.73 -6.01
CA VAL A 26 -3.97 27.65 -6.42
C VAL A 26 -3.39 27.25 -7.78
N ASP A 27 -3.06 25.97 -7.96
CA ASP A 27 -2.31 25.48 -9.12
C ASP A 27 -3.18 24.72 -10.13
N GLY A 28 -4.48 24.55 -9.84
CA GLY A 28 -5.39 23.77 -10.66
C GLY A 28 -5.10 22.26 -10.58
N ALA A 29 -5.37 21.54 -11.67
CA ALA A 29 -5.20 20.09 -11.75
C ALA A 29 -3.78 19.70 -12.17
N SER A 30 -3.18 18.75 -11.45
CA SER A 30 -1.90 18.12 -11.76
C SER A 30 -2.05 16.61 -11.86
N ASN A 31 -1.42 16.01 -12.87
CA ASN A 31 -1.53 14.58 -13.15
C ASN A 31 -0.19 13.87 -12.91
N LYS A 32 -0.24 12.71 -12.24
CA LYS A 32 0.88 11.79 -12.10
C LYS A 32 0.48 10.45 -12.69
N THR A 33 1.36 9.83 -13.47
CA THR A 33 1.16 8.43 -13.88
C THR A 33 1.84 7.53 -12.86
N ILE A 34 1.10 6.56 -12.36
CA ILE A 34 1.58 5.62 -11.34
C ILE A 34 1.50 4.22 -11.92
N ASN A 35 2.67 3.59 -12.07
CA ASN A 35 2.79 2.16 -12.33
C ASN A 35 3.11 1.46 -11.01
N TYR A 36 2.57 0.26 -10.80
CA TYR A 36 2.85 -0.50 -9.60
C TYR A 36 2.98 -2.00 -9.88
N LEU A 37 3.85 -2.65 -9.10
CA LEU A 37 3.99 -4.10 -9.00
C LEU A 37 3.66 -4.51 -7.57
N GLY A 38 2.60 -5.31 -7.42
CA GLY A 38 2.22 -5.91 -6.15
C GLY A 38 2.72 -7.34 -6.01
N THR A 39 2.97 -7.73 -4.76
CA THR A 39 3.42 -9.08 -4.37
C THR A 39 2.71 -9.49 -3.08
N ILE A 40 2.17 -10.72 -3.03
CA ILE A 40 1.74 -11.32 -1.76
C ILE A 40 2.98 -11.79 -0.99
N LEU A 41 3.24 -11.21 0.18
CA LEU A 41 4.39 -11.57 1.02
C LEU A 41 4.07 -12.76 1.93
N GLU A 42 2.86 -12.78 2.48
CA GLU A 42 2.45 -13.77 3.47
C GLU A 42 0.92 -13.90 3.45
N LYS A 43 0.41 -15.10 3.73
CA LYS A 43 -1.01 -15.37 3.92
C LYS A 43 -1.22 -16.15 5.21
N ASP A 44 -2.41 -15.98 5.78
CA ASP A 44 -2.85 -16.66 7.00
C ASP A 44 -1.94 -16.39 8.22
N ALA A 45 -1.30 -15.23 8.24
CA ALA A 45 -0.40 -14.83 9.32
C ALA A 45 -1.17 -14.52 10.61
N THR A 46 -0.53 -14.75 11.75
CA THR A 46 -0.96 -14.23 13.05
C THR A 46 0.05 -13.17 13.50
N VAL A 47 -0.42 -11.95 13.75
CA VAL A 47 0.43 -10.82 14.11
C VAL A 47 -0.12 -10.07 15.32
N LEU A 48 0.78 -9.50 16.11
CA LEU A 48 0.45 -8.59 17.22
C LEU A 48 0.68 -7.17 16.75
N VAL A 49 -0.38 -6.36 16.69
CA VAL A 49 -0.31 -4.95 16.28
C VAL A 49 -1.09 -4.12 17.29
N ASN A 50 -0.45 -3.10 17.87
CA ASN A 50 -1.04 -2.25 18.90
C ASN A 50 -1.70 -3.05 20.05
N ASN A 51 -0.99 -4.07 20.57
CA ASN A 51 -1.45 -4.98 21.62
C ASN A 51 -2.72 -5.79 21.29
N VAL A 52 -3.14 -5.83 20.02
CA VAL A 52 -4.25 -6.66 19.54
C VAL A 52 -3.68 -7.75 18.63
N THR A 53 -4.05 -9.00 18.90
CA THR A 53 -3.69 -10.14 18.05
C THR A 53 -4.70 -10.26 16.92
N TYR A 54 -4.19 -10.20 15.69
CA TYR A 54 -4.96 -10.41 14.47
C TYR A 54 -4.57 -11.75 13.84
N THR A 55 -5.56 -12.57 13.50
CA THR A 55 -5.38 -13.83 12.77
C THR A 55 -5.83 -13.67 11.32
N HIS A 56 -5.45 -14.63 10.46
CA HIS A 56 -5.81 -14.64 9.04
C HIS A 56 -5.36 -13.37 8.31
N VAL A 57 -4.16 -12.89 8.60
CA VAL A 57 -3.59 -11.66 8.01
C VAL A 57 -2.89 -11.98 6.69
N ILE A 58 -3.13 -11.14 5.68
CA ILE A 58 -2.40 -11.14 4.41
C ILE A 58 -1.49 -9.94 4.37
N LYS A 59 -0.19 -10.15 4.13
CA LYS A 59 0.80 -9.10 3.93
C LYS A 59 1.07 -8.91 2.46
N VAL A 60 1.05 -7.66 2.00
CA VAL A 60 1.25 -7.29 0.61
C VAL A 60 2.34 -6.24 0.52
N LYS A 61 3.22 -6.36 -0.48
CA LYS A 61 4.13 -5.30 -0.89
C LYS A 61 3.69 -4.70 -2.22
N LEU A 62 3.74 -3.38 -2.34
CA LEU A 62 3.60 -2.63 -3.58
C LEU A 62 4.88 -1.84 -3.84
N ASN A 63 5.47 -2.01 -5.01
CA ASN A 63 6.52 -1.13 -5.52
C ASN A 63 5.92 -0.20 -6.57
N TYR A 64 6.11 1.10 -6.41
CA TYR A 64 5.58 2.13 -7.29
C TYR A 64 6.69 2.80 -8.08
N GLU A 65 6.37 3.09 -9.34
CA GLU A 65 7.06 4.05 -10.19
C GLU A 65 6.10 5.20 -10.50
N ILE A 66 6.49 6.41 -10.10
CA ILE A 66 5.66 7.61 -10.15
C ILE A 66 6.28 8.58 -11.15
N LEU A 67 5.65 8.75 -12.31
CA LEU A 67 6.01 9.77 -13.27
C LEU A 67 5.31 11.09 -12.91
N ASN A 68 6.10 12.07 -12.48
CA ASN A 68 5.62 13.40 -12.11
C ASN A 68 5.45 14.30 -13.35
N PRO A 69 4.63 15.38 -13.27
CA PRO A 69 4.41 16.30 -14.39
C PRO A 69 5.68 16.93 -14.98
N ASN A 70 6.73 17.07 -14.17
CA ASN A 70 8.04 17.61 -14.56
C ASN A 70 8.98 16.53 -15.14
N ASN A 71 8.45 15.36 -15.53
CA ASN A 71 9.17 14.21 -16.06
C ASN A 71 10.21 13.59 -15.09
N THR A 72 10.13 13.87 -13.78
CA THR A 72 10.95 13.14 -12.81
C THR A 72 10.25 11.86 -12.35
N VAL A 73 11.05 10.83 -12.09
CA VAL A 73 10.59 9.53 -11.60
C VAL A 73 10.81 9.45 -10.09
N GLY A 74 9.73 9.20 -9.35
CA GLY A 74 9.77 8.83 -7.94
C GLY A 74 9.60 7.32 -7.78
N LEU A 75 10.37 6.71 -6.89
CA LEU A 75 10.23 5.31 -6.52
C LEU A 75 9.78 5.22 -5.05
N ARG A 76 8.82 4.34 -4.79
CA ARG A 76 8.25 4.17 -3.45
C ARG A 76 7.89 2.70 -3.22
N GLU A 77 8.14 2.24 -2.01
CA GLU A 77 7.71 0.94 -1.55
C GLU A 77 6.65 1.12 -0.46
N GLU A 78 5.60 0.32 -0.52
CA GLU A 78 4.58 0.22 0.52
C GLU A 78 4.32 -1.22 0.90
N GLU A 79 4.12 -1.47 2.18
CA GLU A 79 3.65 -2.73 2.73
C GLU A 79 2.30 -2.51 3.41
N TYR A 80 1.35 -3.41 3.16
CA TYR A 80 0.02 -3.40 3.76
C TYR A 80 -0.26 -4.73 4.43
N TRP A 81 -0.75 -4.70 5.66
CA TRP A 81 -1.22 -5.89 6.37
C TRP A 81 -2.73 -5.84 6.50
N PHE A 82 -3.43 -6.78 5.87
CA PHE A 82 -4.88 -6.86 5.88
C PHE A 82 -5.35 -7.99 6.79
N ALA A 83 -6.11 -7.66 7.83
CA ALA A 83 -6.80 -8.65 8.64
C ALA A 83 -8.20 -8.95 8.08
N LYS A 84 -8.58 -10.23 8.09
CA LYS A 84 -9.89 -10.68 7.60
C LYS A 84 -11.02 -9.95 8.34
N ASN A 85 -12.01 -9.46 7.58
CA ASN A 85 -13.16 -8.69 8.06
C ASN A 85 -12.85 -7.33 8.74
N ILE A 86 -11.59 -6.89 8.74
CA ILE A 86 -11.16 -5.63 9.38
C ILE A 86 -10.55 -4.68 8.33
N GLY A 87 -9.76 -5.22 7.39
CA GLY A 87 -9.04 -4.42 6.40
C GLY A 87 -7.60 -4.10 6.85
N PRO A 88 -7.00 -2.98 6.42
CA PRO A 88 -5.62 -2.66 6.74
C PRO A 88 -5.44 -2.39 8.24
N ILE A 89 -4.57 -3.16 8.88
CA ILE A 89 -4.23 -3.02 10.32
C ILE A 89 -2.87 -2.36 10.55
N TYR A 90 -2.02 -2.39 9.53
CA TYR A 90 -0.69 -1.78 9.52
C TYR A 90 -0.32 -1.41 8.08
N THR A 91 0.31 -0.26 7.91
CA THR A 91 0.96 0.16 6.66
C THR A 91 2.38 0.61 6.96
N LYS A 92 3.26 0.40 5.99
CA LYS A 92 4.63 0.93 6.02
C LYS A 92 4.98 1.46 4.65
N MET A 93 5.52 2.67 4.59
CA MET A 93 5.88 3.34 3.35
C MET A 93 7.31 3.87 3.43
N LYS A 94 8.05 3.76 2.33
CA LYS A 94 9.37 4.34 2.18
C LYS A 94 9.59 4.83 0.75
N TYR A 95 10.12 6.04 0.58
CA TYR A 95 10.63 6.51 -0.71
C TYR A 95 12.05 5.99 -0.94
N SER A 96 12.41 5.59 -2.16
CA SER A 96 13.72 4.99 -2.41
C SER A 96 14.90 5.96 -2.21
N ASN A 97 14.66 7.27 -2.34
CA ASN A 97 15.64 8.34 -2.13
C ASN A 97 15.64 8.91 -0.71
N ASP A 98 14.85 8.35 0.21
CA ASP A 98 14.72 8.79 1.59
C ASP A 98 14.94 7.59 2.53
N SER A 99 15.62 7.82 3.66
CA SER A 99 15.74 6.79 4.70
C SER A 99 14.54 6.77 5.65
N THR A 100 13.69 7.79 5.61
CA THR A 100 12.50 7.92 6.44
C THR A 100 11.49 6.82 6.13
N VAL A 101 11.01 6.18 7.19
CA VAL A 101 9.95 5.18 7.15
C VAL A 101 8.71 5.80 7.79
N TYR A 102 7.59 5.70 7.10
CA TYR A 102 6.28 6.16 7.57
C TYR A 102 5.46 4.92 7.88
N GLU A 103 4.82 4.88 9.04
CA GLU A 103 4.03 3.74 9.50
C GLU A 103 2.67 4.21 10.01
N ASP A 104 1.60 3.56 9.57
CA ASP A 104 0.28 3.73 10.18
C ASP A 104 -0.14 2.43 10.86
N VAL A 105 -0.80 2.56 12.02
CA VAL A 105 -1.26 1.44 12.84
C VAL A 105 -2.74 1.63 13.15
N LEU A 106 -3.56 0.60 12.97
CA LEU A 106 -4.96 0.65 13.34
C LEU A 106 -5.12 0.81 14.85
N THR A 107 -5.78 1.89 15.27
CA THR A 107 -5.98 2.23 16.68
C THR A 107 -7.29 1.68 17.24
N SER A 108 -8.35 1.61 16.44
CA SER A 108 -9.65 1.10 16.86
C SER A 108 -10.51 0.67 15.66
N TYR A 109 -11.41 -0.28 15.88
CA TYR A 109 -12.44 -0.70 14.93
C TYR A 109 -13.67 -1.25 15.67
N THR A 110 -14.78 -1.40 14.98
CA THR A 110 -15.99 -2.05 15.50
C THR A 110 -16.53 -3.00 14.44
N LEU A 111 -16.92 -4.20 14.85
CA LEU A 111 -17.60 -5.17 13.99
C LEU A 111 -19.07 -5.24 14.43
N ASN A 112 -19.97 -5.31 13.47
CA ASN A 112 -21.41 -5.48 13.72
C ASN A 112 -21.78 -6.96 13.85
#